data_AF-A0A084SXW6-F1
#
_entry.id   AF-A0A084SXW6-F1
#
_cell.length_a   1.000
_cell.length_b   1.000
_cell.length_c   1.000
_cell.angle_alpha   90.00
_cell.angle_beta   90.00
_cell.angle_gamma   90.00
#
_symmetry.space_group_name_H-M   'P 1'
#
loop_
_entity.id
_entity.type
_entity.pdbx_description
1 polymer ?
#
loop_
_entity_poly.entity_id
_entity_poly.type
_entity_poly.pdbx_seq_one_letter_code
_entity_poly.pdbx_strand_id
1 'polypeptide(L)'
;MSFSSPTARIEDGLFLPEGASLFTRLRVAVRALKVLEKRPDDGIAAPLFNASLDGDVFQRHCTELAKSEDGRELLTQRPSLQGRNIDLAALGRLPEGTLGYAFARYFSDNGISPFESPYEVRNEVDYLVKWYRETHDLHHVVTGYKTDSLGEMELQAFVAGNMGLRTSVLILLFAALLRPHGLPPIWKYARKLRAAYRRGRQSEKLVRLRYERFWESPVETVRQQLRIPPSTPA
;
A
#
# COMPACT_ATOMS: atom_id res chain seq x y z
N MET A 1 11.89 -19.79 0.56
CA MET A 1 11.60 -19.30 1.92
C MET A 1 10.15 -19.53 2.24
N SER A 2 9.87 -19.89 3.49
CA SER A 2 8.54 -20.20 3.98
C SER A 2 7.92 -18.94 4.60
N PHE A 3 6.94 -18.33 3.92
CA PHE A 3 6.30 -17.10 4.43
C PHE A 3 5.12 -17.45 5.34
N SER A 4 5.20 -17.11 6.62
CA SER A 4 4.15 -17.28 7.62
C SER A 4 3.80 -15.92 8.24
N SER A 5 2.74 -15.85 9.03
CA SER A 5 2.51 -14.70 9.93
C SER A 5 2.00 -15.21 11.28
N PRO A 6 2.53 -14.70 12.40
CA PRO A 6 2.06 -15.07 13.74
C PRO A 6 0.78 -14.30 14.09
N THR A 7 0.56 -13.15 13.46
CA THR A 7 -0.67 -12.37 13.56
C THR A 7 -1.80 -13.14 12.89
N ALA A 8 -2.85 -13.42 13.64
CA ALA A 8 -3.96 -14.23 13.18
C ALA A 8 -5.28 -13.74 13.78
N ARG A 9 -6.37 -14.04 13.08
CA ARG A 9 -7.73 -13.95 13.60
C ARG A 9 -8.47 -15.21 13.18
N ILE A 10 -8.51 -16.18 14.10
CA ILE A 10 -8.99 -17.54 13.81
C ILE A 10 -10.48 -17.54 13.45
N GLU A 11 -11.28 -16.69 14.08
CA GLU A 11 -12.73 -16.57 13.82
C GLU A 11 -13.05 -16.15 12.37
N ASP A 12 -12.21 -15.30 11.77
CA ASP A 12 -12.30 -14.89 10.36
C ASP A 12 -11.55 -15.85 9.42
N GLY A 13 -10.95 -16.92 9.96
CA GLY A 13 -10.13 -17.87 9.23
C GLY A 13 -8.84 -17.25 8.66
N LEU A 14 -8.36 -16.16 9.27
CA LEU A 14 -7.17 -15.42 8.91
C LEU A 14 -5.97 -15.97 9.69
N PHE A 15 -5.34 -16.99 9.13
CA PHE A 15 -4.14 -17.61 9.71
C PHE A 15 -3.25 -18.14 8.59
N LEU A 16 -2.01 -17.68 8.53
CA LEU A 16 -1.05 -18.08 7.51
C LEU A 16 0.08 -18.91 8.15
N PRO A 17 -0.06 -20.25 8.17
CA PRO A 17 0.96 -21.11 8.78
C PRO A 17 2.26 -21.10 7.98
N GLU A 18 3.34 -21.43 8.67
CA GLU A 18 4.61 -21.72 8.03
C GLU A 18 4.48 -22.91 7.08
N GLY A 19 5.06 -22.78 5.89
CA GLY A 19 5.03 -23.80 4.84
C GLY A 19 3.69 -23.87 4.12
N ALA A 20 2.79 -22.91 4.32
CA ALA A 20 1.47 -22.92 3.70
C ALA A 20 1.54 -23.17 2.19
N SER A 21 0.79 -24.17 1.73
CA SER A 21 0.60 -24.46 0.31
C SER A 21 -0.07 -23.28 -0.41
N LEU A 22 0.09 -23.21 -1.74
CA LEU A 22 -0.56 -22.19 -2.56
C LEU A 22 -2.08 -22.17 -2.35
N PHE A 23 -2.70 -23.34 -2.18
CA PHE A 23 -4.14 -23.45 -1.92
C PHE A 23 -4.53 -22.81 -0.58
N THR A 24 -3.77 -23.06 0.49
CA THR A 24 -4.01 -22.42 1.79
C THR A 24 -3.80 -20.91 1.72
N ARG A 25 -2.73 -20.46 1.05
CA ARG A 25 -2.45 -19.04 0.82
C ARG A 25 -3.58 -18.33 0.08
N LEU A 26 -4.06 -18.92 -1.01
CA LEU A 26 -5.17 -18.36 -1.78
C LEU A 26 -6.45 -18.30 -0.95
N ARG A 27 -6.74 -19.34 -0.15
CA ARG A 27 -7.89 -19.35 0.75
C ARG A 27 -7.83 -18.23 1.78
N VAL A 28 -6.68 -18.04 2.42
CA VAL A 28 -6.47 -16.94 3.39
C VAL A 28 -6.61 -15.59 2.69
N ALA A 29 -6.03 -15.42 1.50
CA ALA A 29 -6.14 -14.19 0.74
C ALA A 29 -7.59 -13.84 0.36
N VAL A 30 -8.39 -14.81 -0.09
CA VAL A 30 -9.82 -14.59 -0.39
C VAL A 30 -10.61 -14.24 0.87
N ARG A 31 -10.32 -14.88 2.02
CA ARG A 31 -10.95 -14.53 3.30
C ARG A 31 -10.60 -13.12 3.74
N ALA A 32 -9.31 -12.77 3.66
CA ALA A 32 -8.83 -11.43 3.95
C ALA A 32 -9.51 -10.38 3.06
N LEU A 33 -9.61 -10.64 1.75
CA LEU A 33 -10.30 -9.74 0.83
C LEU A 33 -11.79 -9.55 1.17
N LYS A 34 -12.50 -10.60 1.57
CA LYS A 34 -13.89 -10.50 2.05
C LYS A 34 -14.04 -9.70 3.35
N VAL A 35 -13.04 -9.77 4.23
CA VAL A 35 -13.00 -8.92 5.43
C VAL A 35 -12.77 -7.47 5.02
N LEU A 36 -11.81 -7.21 4.14
CA LEU A 36 -11.47 -5.87 3.64
C LEU A 36 -12.59 -5.19 2.87
N GLU A 37 -13.44 -5.95 2.18
CA GLU A 37 -14.65 -5.42 1.54
C GLU A 37 -15.59 -4.73 2.55
N LYS A 38 -15.64 -5.22 3.79
CA LYS A 38 -16.48 -4.68 4.86
C LYS A 38 -15.75 -3.74 5.81
N ARG A 39 -14.45 -3.95 5.99
CA ARG A 39 -13.54 -3.21 6.88
C ARG A 39 -12.23 -2.90 6.14
N PRO A 40 -12.20 -1.89 5.25
CA PRO A 40 -11.05 -1.62 4.38
C PRO A 40 -9.74 -1.32 5.12
N ASP A 41 -9.84 -0.84 6.34
CA ASP A 41 -8.77 -0.47 7.26
C ASP A 41 -8.39 -1.59 8.25
N ASP A 42 -8.91 -2.82 8.07
CA ASP A 42 -8.66 -3.93 8.98
C ASP A 42 -7.16 -4.27 9.09
N GLY A 43 -6.60 -3.94 10.25
CA GLY A 43 -5.18 -4.06 10.57
C GLY A 43 -4.60 -5.47 10.57
N ILE A 44 -5.43 -6.53 10.53
CA ILE A 44 -4.97 -7.93 10.46
C ILE A 44 -5.17 -8.47 9.04
N ALA A 45 -6.36 -8.26 8.47
CA ALA A 45 -6.69 -8.79 7.15
C ALA A 45 -5.80 -8.17 6.06
N ALA A 46 -5.54 -6.86 6.12
CA ALA A 46 -4.77 -6.17 5.11
C ALA A 46 -3.33 -6.68 4.95
N PRO A 47 -2.49 -6.72 6.00
CA PRO A 47 -1.13 -7.25 5.86
C PRO A 47 -1.13 -8.77 5.60
N LEU A 48 -2.10 -9.54 6.14
CA LEU A 48 -2.20 -10.97 5.82
C LEU A 48 -2.57 -11.23 4.36
N PHE A 49 -3.38 -10.37 3.74
CA PHE A 49 -3.69 -10.47 2.32
C PHE A 49 -2.41 -10.37 1.49
N ASN A 50 -1.58 -9.37 1.78
CA ASN A 50 -0.26 -9.18 1.16
C ASN A 50 0.69 -10.34 1.47
N ALA A 51 0.87 -10.71 2.74
CA ALA A 51 1.78 -11.79 3.15
C ALA A 51 1.42 -13.16 2.54
N SER A 52 0.13 -13.40 2.29
CA SER A 52 -0.36 -14.65 1.72
C SER A 52 0.17 -14.90 0.31
N LEU A 53 0.19 -13.86 -0.54
CA LEU A 53 0.43 -14.01 -1.98
C LEU A 53 1.65 -13.26 -2.51
N ASP A 54 2.22 -12.33 -1.75
CA ASP A 54 3.31 -11.46 -2.21
C ASP A 54 4.62 -11.63 -1.44
N GLY A 55 4.72 -12.61 -0.53
CA GLY A 55 5.93 -12.78 0.30
C GLY A 55 7.24 -12.82 -0.51
N ASP A 56 7.27 -13.53 -1.63
CA ASP A 56 8.42 -13.57 -2.54
C ASP A 56 8.63 -12.27 -3.35
N VAL A 57 7.57 -11.52 -3.60
CA VAL A 57 7.65 -10.18 -4.22
C VAL A 57 8.29 -9.21 -3.23
N PHE A 58 7.82 -9.19 -1.98
CA PHE A 58 8.42 -8.40 -0.90
C PHE A 58 9.86 -8.80 -0.63
N GLN A 59 10.18 -10.10 -0.60
CA GLN A 59 11.56 -10.58 -0.44
C GLN A 59 12.49 -10.03 -1.52
N ARG A 60 12.05 -10.02 -2.78
CA ARG A 60 12.84 -9.42 -3.88
C ARG A 60 13.05 -7.92 -3.67
N HIS A 61 12.03 -7.19 -3.22
CA HIS A 61 12.19 -5.77 -2.90
C HIS A 61 13.13 -5.54 -1.72
N CYS A 62 13.09 -6.35 -0.66
CA CYS A 62 14.08 -6.30 0.43
C CYS A 62 15.50 -6.48 -0.10
N THR A 63 15.73 -7.49 -0.95
CA THR A 63 17.03 -7.74 -1.57
C THR A 63 17.51 -6.57 -2.43
N GLU A 64 16.62 -5.94 -3.19
CA GLU A 64 16.97 -4.75 -3.99
C GLU A 64 17.27 -3.52 -3.10
N LEU A 65 16.46 -3.28 -2.05
CA LEU A 65 16.67 -2.17 -1.12
C LEU A 65 18.02 -2.27 -0.41
N ALA A 66 18.41 -3.47 0.02
CA ALA A 66 19.67 -3.74 0.72
C ALA A 66 20.93 -3.38 -0.10
N LYS A 67 20.81 -3.19 -1.42
CA LYS A 67 21.92 -2.74 -2.28
C LYS A 67 22.29 -1.26 -2.05
N SER A 68 21.38 -0.45 -1.52
CA SER A 68 21.59 0.98 -1.26
C SER A 68 21.76 1.28 0.24
N GLU A 69 22.44 2.36 0.58
CA GLU A 69 22.59 2.80 1.97
C GLU A 69 21.25 3.15 2.62
N ASP A 70 20.45 3.99 1.96
CA ASP A 70 19.10 4.36 2.44
C ASP A 70 18.20 3.14 2.62
N GLY A 71 18.26 2.16 1.70
CA GLY A 71 17.45 0.95 1.80
C GLY A 71 17.90 0.04 2.95
N ARG A 72 19.21 -0.10 3.20
CA ARG A 72 19.72 -0.79 4.39
C ARG A 72 19.30 -0.09 5.67
N GLU A 73 19.35 1.24 5.67
CA GLU A 73 18.92 2.03 6.82
C GLU A 73 17.43 1.82 7.11
N LEU A 74 16.57 1.86 6.08
CA LEU A 74 15.14 1.58 6.20
C LEU A 74 14.87 0.18 6.77
N LEU A 75 15.54 -0.86 6.27
CA LEU A 75 15.36 -2.24 6.71
C LEU A 75 15.90 -2.50 8.13
N THR A 76 16.87 -1.70 8.57
CA THR A 76 17.52 -1.82 9.89
C THR A 76 16.80 -1.00 10.95
N GLN A 77 16.56 0.29 10.71
CA GLN A 77 15.91 1.18 11.68
C GLN A 77 14.41 0.93 11.80
N ARG A 78 13.79 0.41 10.73
CA ARG A 78 12.38 0.03 10.70
C ARG A 78 11.43 1.11 11.24
N PRO A 79 11.46 2.36 10.70
CA PRO A 79 10.50 3.39 11.09
C PRO A 79 9.05 2.91 10.98
N SER A 80 8.16 3.53 11.74
CA SER A 80 6.74 3.16 11.83
C SER A 80 5.86 4.37 11.62
N LEU A 81 4.91 4.26 10.69
CA LEU A 81 3.90 5.28 10.39
C LEU A 81 2.50 4.78 10.75
N GLN A 82 2.40 4.08 11.88
CA GLN A 82 1.10 3.79 12.50
C GLN A 82 0.50 5.07 13.05
N GLY A 83 -0.83 5.15 13.17
CA GLY A 83 -1.51 6.33 13.69
C GLY A 83 -0.94 6.86 15.01
N ARG A 84 -0.59 5.98 15.95
CA ARG A 84 0.03 6.31 17.23
C ARG A 84 1.40 6.97 17.14
N ASN A 85 2.05 6.87 15.97
CA ASN A 85 3.35 7.48 15.70
C ASN A 85 3.23 8.80 14.91
N ILE A 86 2.02 9.23 14.54
CA ILE A 86 1.79 10.38 13.67
C ILE A 86 0.94 11.43 14.38
N ASP A 87 1.49 12.63 14.55
CA ASP A 87 0.73 13.80 14.99
C ASP A 87 0.15 14.55 13.77
N LEU A 88 -1.06 14.15 13.34
CA LEU A 88 -1.75 14.81 12.23
C LEU A 88 -2.02 16.29 12.49
N ALA A 89 -2.20 16.71 13.74
CA ALA A 89 -2.43 18.11 14.07
C ALA A 89 -1.15 18.94 13.88
N ALA A 90 0.01 18.39 14.23
CA ALA A 90 1.30 19.02 13.92
C ALA A 90 1.55 19.07 12.41
N LEU A 91 1.32 17.98 11.69
CA LEU A 91 1.48 17.95 10.24
C LEU A 91 0.54 18.93 9.52
N GLY A 92 -0.69 19.10 10.02
CA GLY A 92 -1.65 20.07 9.48
C GLY A 92 -1.29 21.54 9.70
N ARG A 93 -0.32 21.84 10.56
CA ARG A 93 0.22 23.20 10.76
C ARG A 93 1.40 23.53 9.84
N LEU A 94 1.93 22.55 9.11
CA LEU A 94 3.00 22.79 8.14
C LEU A 94 2.50 23.63 6.96
N PRO A 95 3.39 24.32 6.22
CA PRO A 95 3.00 25.13 5.08
C PRO A 95 2.22 24.35 4.02
N GLU A 96 1.25 25.00 3.37
CA GLU A 96 0.53 24.43 2.25
C GLU A 96 1.49 23.99 1.13
N GLY A 97 1.21 22.84 0.52
CA GLY A 97 2.05 22.24 -0.52
C GLY A 97 3.17 21.32 0.00
N THR A 98 3.42 21.29 1.32
CA THR A 98 4.30 20.29 1.95
C THR A 98 3.63 18.91 2.04
N LEU A 99 4.44 17.85 2.10
CA LEU A 99 3.93 16.47 2.23
C LEU A 99 3.10 16.29 3.50
N GLY A 100 3.57 16.81 4.64
CA GLY A 100 2.87 16.69 5.91
C GLY A 100 1.52 17.40 5.90
N TYR A 101 1.46 18.63 5.37
CA TYR A 101 0.19 19.33 5.20
C TYR A 101 -0.78 18.55 4.30
N ALA A 102 -0.31 18.08 3.14
CA ALA A 102 -1.13 17.30 2.21
C ALA A 102 -1.63 15.98 2.82
N PHE A 103 -0.80 15.32 3.62
CA PHE A 103 -1.16 14.07 4.29
C PHE A 103 -2.17 14.29 5.43
N ALA A 104 -2.01 15.35 6.23
CA ALA A 104 -3.02 15.72 7.23
C ALA A 104 -4.36 16.10 6.61
N ARG A 105 -4.33 16.86 5.50
CA ARG A 105 -5.53 17.20 4.72
C ARG A 105 -6.21 15.95 4.14
N TYR A 106 -5.44 14.97 3.65
CA TYR A 106 -5.98 13.70 3.16
C TYR A 106 -6.87 13.01 4.20
N PHE A 107 -6.43 12.86 5.45
CA PHE A 107 -7.27 12.24 6.49
C PHE A 107 -8.50 13.09 6.82
N SER A 108 -8.31 14.40 6.97
CA SER A 108 -9.39 15.34 7.28
C SER A 108 -10.49 15.34 6.21
N ASP A 109 -10.11 15.39 4.93
CA ASP A 109 -11.05 15.46 3.80
C ASP A 109 -11.83 14.16 3.59
N ASN A 110 -11.24 13.03 3.95
CA ASN A 110 -11.85 11.71 3.79
C ASN A 110 -12.56 11.21 5.06
N GLY A 111 -12.41 11.90 6.20
CA GLY A 111 -13.01 11.50 7.47
C GLY A 111 -12.50 10.14 7.98
N ILE A 112 -11.23 9.80 7.67
CA ILE A 112 -10.58 8.54 8.04
C ILE A 112 -9.43 8.79 9.02
N SER A 113 -8.98 7.73 9.68
CA SER A 113 -7.83 7.75 10.60
C SER A 113 -6.65 6.99 10.00
N PRO A 114 -5.40 7.32 10.40
CA PRO A 114 -4.24 6.57 9.96
C PRO A 114 -4.32 5.09 10.35
N PHE A 115 -3.74 4.25 9.51
CA PHE A 115 -3.74 2.81 9.67
C PHE A 115 -3.08 2.37 10.99
N GLU A 116 -3.71 1.40 11.66
CA GLU A 116 -3.21 0.75 12.87
C GLU A 116 -3.22 -0.76 12.69
N SER A 117 -2.17 -1.42 13.17
CA SER A 117 -2.03 -2.86 12.96
C SER A 117 -1.23 -3.54 14.07
N PRO A 118 -1.72 -4.68 14.58
CA PRO A 118 -0.97 -5.57 15.46
C PRO A 118 -0.06 -6.53 14.65
N TYR A 119 0.19 -6.28 13.37
CA TYR A 119 1.01 -7.15 12.53
C TYR A 119 2.46 -7.21 13.04
N GLU A 120 2.90 -8.41 13.40
CA GLU A 120 4.20 -8.62 14.02
C GLU A 120 5.33 -8.64 12.98
N VAL A 121 6.43 -7.94 13.30
CA VAL A 121 7.61 -7.84 12.44
C VAL A 121 8.73 -8.73 12.96
N ARG A 122 8.92 -9.89 12.33
CA ARG A 122 10.00 -10.83 12.71
C ARG A 122 11.22 -10.76 11.79
N ASN A 123 11.04 -10.31 10.56
CA ASN A 123 12.07 -10.25 9.53
C ASN A 123 11.84 -9.07 8.58
N GLU A 124 12.74 -8.88 7.60
CA GLU A 124 12.68 -7.78 6.63
C GLU A 124 11.41 -7.82 5.75
N VAL A 125 10.92 -9.02 5.41
CA VAL A 125 9.70 -9.18 4.60
C VAL A 125 8.48 -8.75 5.39
N ASP A 126 8.36 -9.21 6.64
CA ASP A 126 7.28 -8.79 7.55
C ASP A 126 7.31 -7.26 7.73
N TYR A 127 8.51 -6.69 7.88
CA TYR A 127 8.68 -5.24 7.96
C TYR A 127 8.21 -4.54 6.69
N LEU A 128 8.61 -5.00 5.51
CA LEU A 128 8.25 -4.33 4.25
C LEU A 128 6.76 -4.46 3.91
N VAL A 129 6.11 -5.56 4.32
CA VAL A 129 4.64 -5.71 4.27
C VAL A 129 3.98 -4.66 5.16
N LYS A 130 4.41 -4.54 6.42
CA LYS A 130 3.90 -3.51 7.35
C LYS A 130 4.13 -2.10 6.81
N TRP A 131 5.34 -1.80 6.36
CA TRP A 131 5.73 -0.51 5.80
C TRP A 131 4.84 -0.12 4.62
N TYR A 132 4.64 -1.03 3.66
CA TYR A 132 3.74 -0.81 2.52
C TYR A 132 2.30 -0.50 2.95
N ARG A 133 1.80 -1.13 4.01
CA ARG A 133 0.46 -0.86 4.55
C ARG A 133 0.37 0.50 5.23
N GLU A 134 1.37 0.85 6.02
CA GLU A 134 1.42 2.15 6.73
C GLU A 134 1.62 3.34 5.78
N THR A 135 2.29 3.13 4.64
CA THR A 135 2.48 4.17 3.63
C THR A 135 1.39 4.17 2.54
N HIS A 136 0.38 3.30 2.62
CA HIS A 136 -0.65 3.20 1.59
C HIS A 136 -1.33 4.54 1.28
N ASP A 137 -1.76 5.23 2.33
CA ASP A 137 -2.44 6.53 2.20
C ASP A 137 -1.52 7.62 1.65
N LEU A 138 -0.21 7.56 1.97
CA LEU A 138 0.78 8.43 1.35
C LEU A 138 0.91 8.16 -0.15
N HIS A 139 0.71 6.92 -0.59
CA HIS A 139 0.73 6.59 -2.01
C HIS A 139 -0.38 7.32 -2.77
N HIS A 140 -1.58 7.49 -2.20
CA HIS A 140 -2.61 8.36 -2.78
C HIS A 140 -2.11 9.80 -2.94
N VAL A 141 -1.55 10.37 -1.87
CA VAL A 141 -1.05 11.77 -1.87
C VAL A 141 0.01 12.00 -2.95
N VAL A 142 1.03 11.14 -3.01
CA VAL A 142 2.15 11.34 -3.95
C VAL A 142 1.76 10.99 -5.39
N THR A 143 0.90 10.00 -5.61
CA THR A 143 0.46 9.65 -6.98
C THR A 143 -0.64 10.57 -7.51
N GLY A 144 -1.41 11.20 -6.61
CA GLY A 144 -2.56 12.03 -6.92
C GLY A 144 -3.83 11.24 -7.23
N TYR A 145 -3.86 9.93 -7.00
CA TYR A 145 -5.10 9.14 -7.14
C TYR A 145 -6.00 9.35 -5.93
N LYS A 146 -7.28 9.57 -6.20
CA LYS A 146 -8.30 9.77 -5.16
C LYS A 146 -8.60 8.45 -4.44
N THR A 147 -9.38 8.56 -3.37
CA THR A 147 -9.91 7.48 -2.53
C THR A 147 -11.28 6.98 -2.98
N ASP A 148 -11.85 7.57 -4.04
CA ASP A 148 -13.06 7.04 -4.65
C ASP A 148 -12.77 5.67 -5.31
N SER A 149 -13.83 4.91 -5.60
CA SER A 149 -13.66 3.54 -6.13
C SER A 149 -12.82 3.47 -7.41
N LEU A 150 -12.83 4.50 -8.27
CA LEU A 150 -12.00 4.51 -9.47
C LEU A 150 -10.54 4.86 -9.12
N GLY A 151 -10.32 5.84 -8.25
CA GLY A 151 -9.01 6.23 -7.76
C GLY A 151 -8.28 5.09 -7.05
N GLU A 152 -9.00 4.28 -6.25
CA GLU A 152 -8.48 3.05 -5.68
C GLU A 152 -8.03 2.06 -6.76
N MET A 153 -8.83 1.86 -7.82
CA MET A 153 -8.42 0.98 -8.92
C MET A 153 -7.20 1.53 -9.66
N GLU A 154 -7.12 2.85 -9.85
CA GLU A 154 -5.94 3.48 -10.45
C GLU A 154 -4.69 3.29 -9.57
N LEU A 155 -4.81 3.45 -8.25
CA LEU A 155 -3.69 3.19 -7.33
C LEU A 155 -3.29 1.71 -7.34
N GLN A 156 -4.24 0.77 -7.31
CA GLN A 156 -3.91 -0.66 -7.39
C GLN A 156 -3.24 -1.01 -8.73
N ALA A 157 -3.68 -0.42 -9.85
CA ALA A 157 -3.01 -0.59 -11.13
C ALA A 157 -1.59 0.00 -11.12
N PHE A 158 -1.40 1.17 -10.50
CA PHE A 158 -0.09 1.77 -10.31
C PHE A 158 0.82 0.86 -9.47
N VAL A 159 0.35 0.36 -8.33
CA VAL A 159 1.11 -0.54 -7.46
C VAL A 159 1.44 -1.86 -8.17
N ALA A 160 0.52 -2.42 -8.95
CA ALA A 160 0.80 -3.60 -9.77
C ALA A 160 1.93 -3.32 -10.79
N GLY A 161 2.03 -2.11 -11.33
CA GLY A 161 3.14 -1.71 -12.20
C GLY A 161 4.43 -1.40 -11.43
N ASN A 162 4.32 -0.75 -10.28
CA ASN A 162 5.44 -0.28 -9.48
C ASN A 162 6.11 -1.42 -8.71
N MET A 163 5.35 -2.23 -8.00
CA MET A 163 5.86 -3.29 -7.12
C MET A 163 5.62 -4.70 -7.66
N GLY A 164 4.68 -4.89 -8.59
CA GLY A 164 4.35 -6.22 -9.10
C GLY A 164 3.56 -7.08 -8.10
N LEU A 165 2.79 -6.45 -7.21
CA LEU A 165 1.97 -7.16 -6.22
C LEU A 165 0.83 -7.93 -6.92
N ARG A 166 0.73 -9.22 -6.62
CA ARG A 166 -0.34 -10.11 -7.11
C ARG A 166 -1.67 -9.77 -6.45
N THR A 167 -1.63 -9.34 -5.19
CA THR A 167 -2.82 -8.86 -4.46
C THR A 167 -3.48 -7.66 -5.14
N SER A 168 -2.70 -6.68 -5.62
CA SER A 168 -3.24 -5.56 -6.40
C SER A 168 -3.94 -6.02 -7.67
N VAL A 169 -3.39 -7.01 -8.38
CA VAL A 169 -4.05 -7.61 -9.56
C VAL A 169 -5.35 -8.31 -9.15
N LEU A 170 -5.37 -9.05 -8.03
CA LEU A 170 -6.59 -9.69 -7.53
C LEU A 170 -7.67 -8.68 -7.14
N ILE A 171 -7.31 -7.55 -6.51
CA ILE A 171 -8.27 -6.47 -6.21
C ILE A 171 -8.90 -5.95 -7.49
N LEU A 172 -8.08 -5.67 -8.52
CA LEU A 172 -8.59 -5.21 -9.82
C LEU A 172 -9.54 -6.22 -10.48
N LEU A 173 -9.20 -7.51 -10.44
CA LEU A 173 -10.04 -8.59 -10.97
C LEU A 173 -11.35 -8.72 -10.19
N PHE A 174 -11.29 -8.64 -8.87
CA PHE A 174 -12.46 -8.70 -7.99
C PHE A 174 -13.40 -7.52 -8.26
N ALA A 175 -12.87 -6.30 -8.37
CA ALA A 175 -13.65 -5.12 -8.72
C ALA A 175 -14.28 -5.21 -10.13
N ALA A 176 -13.55 -5.77 -11.11
CA ALA A 176 -14.05 -5.98 -12.46
C ALA A 176 -15.22 -6.98 -12.50
N LEU A 177 -15.16 -8.03 -11.67
CA LEU A 177 -16.15 -9.11 -11.63
C LEU A 177 -17.39 -8.73 -10.83
N LEU A 178 -17.21 -8.21 -9.61
CA LEU A 178 -18.31 -7.95 -8.69
C LEU A 178 -18.91 -6.55 -8.81
N ARG A 179 -18.21 -5.62 -9.47
CA ARG A 179 -18.64 -4.23 -9.66
C ARG A 179 -19.16 -3.60 -8.36
N PRO A 180 -18.33 -3.51 -7.31
CA PRO A 180 -18.73 -2.86 -6.07
C PRO A 180 -19.26 -1.44 -6.35
N HIS A 181 -20.25 -1.06 -5.55
CA HIS A 181 -21.20 0.04 -5.75
C HIS A 181 -20.78 1.14 -6.74
N GLY A 182 -21.40 1.15 -7.91
CA GLY A 182 -21.36 2.29 -8.84
C GLY A 182 -20.20 2.30 -9.84
N LEU A 183 -19.29 1.33 -9.80
CA LEU A 183 -18.26 1.24 -10.84
C LEU A 183 -18.90 0.92 -12.21
N PRO A 184 -18.59 1.70 -13.27
CA PRO A 184 -19.00 1.36 -14.62
C PRO A 184 -18.39 0.02 -15.06
N PRO A 185 -18.81 -0.56 -16.19
CA PRO A 185 -18.08 -1.67 -16.80
C PRO A 185 -16.60 -1.32 -17.03
N ILE A 186 -15.69 -2.28 -16.77
CA ILE A 186 -14.23 -2.07 -16.82
C ILE A 186 -13.73 -1.41 -18.10
N TRP A 187 -14.34 -1.71 -19.25
CA TRP A 187 -13.95 -1.13 -20.53
C TRP A 187 -14.06 0.41 -20.57
N LYS A 188 -14.90 1.03 -19.73
CA LYS A 188 -15.02 2.50 -19.62
C LYS A 188 -13.79 3.17 -18.97
N TYR A 189 -13.05 2.44 -18.12
CA TYR A 189 -11.89 2.99 -17.40
C TYR A 189 -10.61 2.16 -17.57
N ALA A 190 -10.62 1.10 -18.38
CA ALA A 190 -9.46 0.25 -18.66
C ALA A 190 -8.24 1.04 -19.18
N ARG A 191 -8.48 2.12 -19.96
CA ARG A 191 -7.41 3.01 -20.43
C ARG A 191 -6.71 3.73 -19.27
N LYS A 192 -7.48 4.17 -18.27
CA LYS A 192 -6.97 4.81 -17.05
C LYS A 192 -6.14 3.83 -16.23
N LEU A 193 -6.65 2.61 -16.00
CA LEU A 193 -5.88 1.57 -15.32
C LEU A 193 -4.57 1.24 -16.04
N ARG A 194 -4.60 1.13 -17.37
CA ARG A 194 -3.40 0.88 -18.17
C ARG A 194 -2.40 2.03 -18.09
N ALA A 195 -2.89 3.28 -18.07
CA ALA A 195 -2.04 4.45 -17.87
C ALA A 195 -1.41 4.44 -16.47
N ALA A 196 -2.20 4.18 -15.43
CA ALA A 196 -1.72 4.10 -14.05
C ALA A 196 -0.67 3.00 -13.86
N TYR A 197 -0.90 1.81 -14.45
CA TYR A 197 0.08 0.73 -14.47
C TYR A 197 1.40 1.12 -15.13
N ARG A 198 1.36 1.79 -16.30
CA ARG A 198 2.58 2.28 -16.97
C ARG A 198 3.29 3.32 -16.11
N ARG A 199 2.54 4.23 -15.49
CA ARG A 199 3.04 5.27 -14.60
C ARG A 199 3.78 4.66 -13.41
N GLY A 200 3.22 3.62 -12.80
CA GLY A 200 3.86 2.85 -11.73
C GLY A 200 5.14 2.15 -12.17
N ARG A 201 5.15 1.55 -13.37
CA ARG A 201 6.34 0.90 -13.95
C ARG A 201 7.50 1.86 -14.23
N GLN A 202 7.20 3.13 -14.50
CA GLN A 202 8.18 4.17 -14.79
C GLN A 202 8.71 4.88 -13.55
N SER A 203 8.07 4.67 -12.40
CA SER A 203 8.43 5.31 -11.12
C SER A 203 9.45 4.47 -10.36
N GLU A 204 10.22 5.12 -9.49
CA GLU A 204 10.98 4.45 -8.42
C GLU A 204 10.02 3.70 -7.48
N LYS A 205 10.52 2.70 -6.76
CA LYS A 205 9.68 1.89 -5.87
C LYS A 205 9.15 2.75 -4.72
N LEU A 206 7.83 2.81 -4.56
CA LEU A 206 7.17 3.62 -3.52
C LEU A 206 7.67 3.27 -2.11
N VAL A 207 7.91 1.99 -1.84
CA VAL A 207 8.36 1.49 -0.54
C VAL A 207 9.81 1.84 -0.20
N ARG A 208 10.58 2.38 -1.15
CA ARG A 208 11.98 2.76 -0.91
C ARG A 208 12.10 4.03 -0.06
N LEU A 209 11.12 4.92 -0.12
CA LEU A 209 11.24 6.23 0.48
C LEU A 209 10.88 6.21 1.97
N ARG A 210 11.69 6.90 2.77
CA ARG A 210 11.43 7.21 4.17
C ARG A 210 10.61 8.49 4.28
N TYR A 211 9.30 8.37 4.09
CA TYR A 211 8.38 9.52 4.00
C TYR A 211 8.45 10.45 5.23
N GLU A 212 8.78 9.92 6.41
CA GLU A 212 8.90 10.68 7.64
C GLU A 212 10.00 11.75 7.61
N ARG A 213 10.96 11.64 6.68
CA ARG A 213 12.00 12.64 6.46
C ARG A 213 11.57 13.79 5.56
N PHE A 214 10.39 13.70 4.95
CA PHE A 214 9.93 14.62 3.91
C PHE A 214 8.70 15.43 4.33
N TRP A 215 8.29 15.42 5.60
CA TRP A 215 7.08 16.13 6.04
C TRP A 215 7.07 17.61 5.67
N GLU A 216 8.19 18.29 5.85
CA GLU A 216 8.35 19.72 5.52
C GLU A 216 8.72 19.95 4.04
N SER A 217 9.00 18.89 3.29
CA SER A 217 9.35 19.00 1.87
C SER A 217 8.10 19.24 1.02
N PRO A 218 8.18 20.01 -0.07
CA PRO A 218 7.10 20.08 -1.06
C PRO A 218 6.74 18.69 -1.58
N VAL A 219 5.44 18.41 -1.76
CA VAL A 219 4.97 17.14 -2.35
C VAL A 219 5.62 16.88 -3.70
N GLU A 220 5.88 17.93 -4.47
CA GLU A 220 6.51 17.83 -5.79
C GLU A 220 7.96 17.34 -5.71
N THR A 221 8.70 17.73 -4.68
CA THR A 221 10.05 17.20 -4.43
C THR A 221 9.99 15.68 -4.20
N VAL A 222 8.99 15.21 -3.46
CA VAL A 222 8.78 13.77 -3.21
C VAL A 222 8.42 13.03 -4.51
N ARG A 223 7.56 13.61 -5.35
CA ARG A 223 7.21 13.05 -6.67
C ARG A 223 8.43 12.95 -7.60
N GLN A 224 9.30 13.96 -7.58
CA GLN A 224 10.54 13.97 -8.34
C GLN A 224 11.52 12.89 -7.86
N GLN A 225 11.68 12.73 -6.54
CA GLN A 225 12.49 11.64 -5.96
C GLN A 225 11.96 10.26 -6.37
N LEU A 226 10.64 10.11 -6.40
CA LEU A 226 9.99 8.87 -6.83
C LEU A 226 9.88 8.74 -8.37
N ARG A 227 10.33 9.75 -9.12
CA ARG A 227 10.21 9.82 -10.59
C ARG A 227 8.80 9.53 -11.09
N ILE A 228 7.79 9.97 -10.34
CA ILE A 228 6.38 9.74 -10.70
C ILE A 228 6.06 10.63 -11.90
N PRO A 229 5.73 10.06 -13.09
CA PRO A 229 5.30 10.87 -14.21
C PRO A 229 4.05 11.67 -13.83
N PRO A 230 3.75 12.83 -14.44
CA PRO A 230 2.51 13.55 -14.14
C PRO A 230 1.27 12.70 -14.45
N SER A 231 0.16 12.93 -13.73
CA SER A 231 -1.11 12.31 -14.08
C SER A 231 -1.58 12.92 -15.40
N THR A 232 -2.00 12.09 -16.36
CA THR A 232 -2.64 12.62 -17.56
C THR A 232 -3.95 13.29 -17.13
N PRO A 233 -4.18 14.58 -17.45
CA PRO A 233 -5.47 15.21 -17.15
C PRO A 233 -6.59 14.39 -17.80
N ALA A 234 -7.69 14.25 -17.06
CA ALA A 234 -8.86 13.47 -17.45
C ALA A 234 -9.54 14.02 -18.70
#